data_AF-A0A5J4U4U9-F1
#
_entry.id   AF-A0A5J4U4U9-F1
#
_cell.length_a   1.000
_cell.length_b   1.000
_cell.length_c   1.000
_cell.angle_alpha   90.00
_cell.angle_beta   90.00
_cell.angle_gamma   90.00
#
_symmetry.space_group_name_H-M   'P 1'
#
loop_
_entity.id
_entity.type
_entity.pdbx_description
1 polymer ?
#
loop_
_entity_poly.entity_id
_entity_poly.type
_entity_poly.pdbx_seq_one_letter_code
_entity_poly.pdbx_strand_id
1 'polypeptide(L)'
;LKNLKYFDPEAICFYAAWFSSLVLLWKIIPGKKVFGSPLNDMGDKLEYKMNGFYTFLIVMAGVFAAIFIKGPSIMLFFFDHFFGIQLTSYIFAVILCTYLYISSFSGEKHLAKGTQNVHIYDYWMGRELNPRIGKFDWKQFCELRPGMREYIKSKW
;
A
#
# COMPACT_ATOMS: atom_id res chain seq x y z
N LEU A 1 23.25 23.66 -7.42
CA LEU A 1 22.20 22.67 -7.08
C LEU A 1 20.81 23.29 -6.82
N LYS A 2 20.53 24.53 -7.25
CA LYS A 2 19.29 25.28 -6.92
C LYS A 2 18.17 25.23 -7.98
N ASN A 3 18.23 24.34 -8.99
CA ASN A 3 17.26 24.32 -10.10
C ASN A 3 16.90 22.89 -10.54
N LEU A 4 16.50 22.02 -9.60
CA LEU A 4 15.66 20.88 -9.96
C LEU A 4 14.22 21.31 -9.72
N LYS A 5 13.55 21.79 -10.78
CA LYS A 5 12.12 22.19 -10.80
C LYS A 5 11.15 21.08 -10.33
N TYR A 6 11.68 19.89 -10.07
CA TYR A 6 10.96 18.66 -9.74
C TYR A 6 11.33 18.06 -8.38
N PHE A 7 12.33 18.62 -7.68
CA PHE A 7 12.69 18.17 -6.34
C PHE A 7 11.89 18.96 -5.31
N ASP A 8 10.96 18.28 -4.67
CA ASP A 8 9.97 18.83 -3.75
C ASP A 8 10.06 18.10 -2.41
N PRO A 9 10.91 18.57 -1.48
CA PRO A 9 11.10 17.96 -0.17
C PRO A 9 9.82 17.86 0.65
N GLU A 10 8.95 18.87 0.54
CA GLU A 10 7.67 18.94 1.22
C GLU A 10 6.75 17.83 0.75
N ALA A 11 6.67 17.58 -0.56
CA ALA A 11 5.92 16.46 -1.12
C ALA A 11 6.47 15.10 -0.67
N ILE A 12 7.80 14.95 -0.61
CA ILE A 12 8.45 13.71 -0.13
C ILE A 12 8.08 13.44 1.34
N CYS A 13 8.28 14.44 2.20
CA CYS A 13 7.94 14.37 3.61
C CYS A 13 6.44 14.08 3.81
N PHE A 14 5.58 14.76 3.05
CA PHE A 14 4.14 14.54 3.10
C PHE A 14 3.77 13.12 2.71
N TYR A 15 4.27 12.62 1.58
CA TYR A 15 3.98 11.26 1.12
C TYR A 15 4.50 10.20 2.10
N ALA A 16 5.71 10.38 2.64
CA ALA A 16 6.28 9.48 3.63
C ALA A 16 5.46 9.47 4.94
N ALA A 17 5.03 10.65 5.42
CA ALA A 17 4.17 10.78 6.59
C ALA A 17 2.80 10.14 6.35
N TRP A 18 2.21 10.39 5.18
CA TRP A 18 0.95 9.80 4.74
C TRP A 18 1.04 8.27 4.71
N PHE A 19 2.00 7.70 3.99
CA PHE A 19 2.17 6.25 3.89
C PHE A 19 2.44 5.60 5.25
N SER A 20 3.30 6.22 6.07
CA SER A 20 3.59 5.75 7.43
C SER A 20 2.34 5.78 8.31
N SER A 21 1.50 6.81 8.19
CA SER A 21 0.24 6.89 8.91
C SER A 21 -0.69 5.73 8.55
N LEU A 22 -0.77 5.32 7.28
CA LEU A 22 -1.56 4.17 6.85
C LEU A 22 -1.05 2.85 7.45
N VAL A 23 0.27 2.68 7.53
CA VAL A 23 0.90 1.51 8.19
C VAL A 23 0.61 1.51 9.69
N LEU A 24 0.71 2.68 10.35
CA LEU A 24 0.39 2.83 11.77
C LEU A 24 -1.09 2.53 12.05
N LEU A 25 -2.00 3.06 11.22
CA LEU A 25 -3.44 2.78 11.33
C LEU A 25 -3.74 1.28 11.13
N TRP A 26 -3.08 0.61 10.19
CA TRP A 26 -3.20 -0.85 10.06
C TRP A 26 -2.81 -1.58 11.35
N LYS A 27 -1.71 -1.14 11.99
CA LYS A 27 -1.20 -1.76 13.20
C LYS A 27 -2.13 -1.51 14.40
N ILE A 28 -2.52 -0.27 14.61
CA ILE A 28 -3.26 0.19 15.81
C ILE A 28 -4.74 -0.18 15.75
N ILE A 29 -5.42 0.06 14.62
CA ILE A 29 -6.88 -0.12 14.56
C ILE A 29 -7.21 -1.61 14.65
N PRO A 30 -8.04 -2.06 15.61
CA PRO A 30 -8.49 -3.43 15.66
C PRO A 30 -9.33 -3.77 14.42
N GLY A 31 -9.21 -5.00 13.94
CA GLY A 31 -9.90 -5.46 12.74
C GLY A 31 -10.31 -6.91 12.89
N LYS A 32 -11.41 -7.29 12.23
CA LYS A 32 -11.83 -8.69 12.17
C LYS A 32 -10.74 -9.49 11.47
N LYS A 33 -10.35 -10.63 12.03
CA LYS A 33 -9.44 -11.54 11.36
C LYS A 33 -10.24 -12.52 10.51
N VAL A 34 -9.85 -12.66 9.25
CA VAL A 34 -10.55 -13.51 8.27
C VAL A 34 -9.53 -14.38 7.57
N PHE A 35 -9.86 -15.65 7.37
CA PHE A 35 -9.05 -16.56 6.57
C PHE A 35 -9.32 -16.33 5.09
N GLY A 36 -8.25 -16.16 4.31
CA GLY A 36 -8.35 -16.08 2.86
C GLY A 36 -8.61 -17.42 2.20
N SER A 37 -8.53 -17.43 0.88
CA SER A 37 -8.63 -18.64 0.07
C SER A 37 -7.50 -19.63 0.38
N PRO A 38 -7.74 -20.94 0.18
CA PRO A 38 -6.70 -21.96 0.28
C PRO A 38 -5.48 -21.63 -0.60
N LEU A 39 -4.29 -21.82 -0.06
CA LEU A 39 -3.02 -21.54 -0.72
C LEU A 39 -2.55 -22.72 -1.59
N ASN A 40 -2.88 -23.93 -1.16
CA ASN A 40 -2.53 -25.21 -1.76
C ASN A 40 -3.69 -26.20 -1.63
N ASP A 41 -3.57 -27.35 -2.27
CA ASP A 41 -4.57 -28.43 -2.22
C ASP A 41 -4.70 -29.05 -0.82
N MET A 42 -3.72 -28.81 0.07
CA MET A 42 -3.76 -29.22 1.49
C MET A 42 -4.71 -28.35 2.33
N GLY A 43 -5.16 -27.20 1.80
CA GLY A 43 -6.13 -26.34 2.46
C GLY A 43 -5.53 -25.29 3.40
N ASP A 44 -4.21 -25.04 3.35
CA ASP A 44 -3.57 -24.02 4.17
C ASP A 44 -4.16 -22.64 3.86
N LYS A 45 -4.55 -21.89 4.90
CA LYS A 45 -5.16 -20.57 4.74
C LYS A 45 -4.37 -19.52 5.47
N LEU A 46 -4.25 -18.37 4.81
CA LEU A 46 -3.61 -17.20 5.39
C LEU A 46 -4.64 -16.37 6.17
N GLU A 47 -4.29 -15.98 7.39
CA GLU A 47 -5.07 -15.06 8.21
C GLU A 47 -4.80 -13.62 7.78
N TYR A 48 -5.87 -12.82 7.63
CA TYR A 48 -5.84 -11.42 7.23
C TYR A 48 -6.59 -10.54 8.23
N LYS A 49 -6.00 -9.39 8.58
CA LYS A 49 -6.65 -8.39 9.44
C LYS A 49 -7.46 -7.42 8.57
N MET A 50 -8.77 -7.43 8.75
CA MET A 50 -9.72 -6.62 7.99
C MET A 50 -10.05 -5.34 8.76
N ASN A 51 -9.33 -4.26 8.45
CA ASN A 51 -9.53 -2.92 9.00
C ASN A 51 -9.35 -1.81 7.95
N GLY A 52 -9.44 -2.16 6.65
CA GLY A 52 -9.33 -1.20 5.55
C GLY A 52 -10.42 -0.12 5.64
N PHE A 53 -11.68 -0.52 5.84
CA PHE A 53 -12.80 0.42 5.95
C PHE A 53 -12.68 1.37 7.15
N TYR A 54 -12.29 0.87 8.32
CA TYR A 54 -12.06 1.74 9.50
C TYR A 54 -10.90 2.72 9.28
N THR A 55 -9.84 2.27 8.60
CA THR A 55 -8.72 3.14 8.22
C THR A 55 -9.22 4.26 7.30
N PHE A 56 -10.05 3.93 6.30
CA PHE A 56 -10.67 4.91 5.40
C PHE A 56 -11.53 5.94 6.16
N LEU A 57 -12.41 5.51 7.07
CA LEU A 57 -13.23 6.43 7.85
C LEU A 57 -12.40 7.40 8.70
N ILE A 58 -11.32 6.92 9.34
CA ILE A 58 -10.43 7.76 10.14
C ILE A 58 -9.69 8.77 9.27
N VAL A 59 -9.19 8.34 8.11
CA VAL A 59 -8.55 9.24 7.12
C VAL A 59 -9.53 10.33 6.70
N MET A 60 -10.74 9.96 6.28
CA MET A 60 -11.76 10.91 5.83
C MET A 60 -12.13 11.89 6.93
N ALA A 61 -12.34 11.40 8.16
CA ALA A 61 -12.60 12.25 9.31
C ALA A 61 -11.44 13.22 9.58
N GLY A 62 -10.19 12.77 9.47
CA GLY A 62 -9.01 13.62 9.60
C GLY A 62 -8.94 14.72 8.54
N VAL A 63 -9.25 14.40 7.28
CA VAL A 63 -9.32 15.37 6.18
C VAL A 63 -10.42 16.40 6.43
N PHE A 64 -11.63 15.97 6.79
CA PHE A 64 -12.74 16.88 7.10
C PHE A 64 -12.44 17.77 8.30
N ALA A 65 -11.86 17.22 9.37
CA ALA A 65 -11.45 17.99 10.54
C ALA A 65 -10.38 19.03 10.18
N ALA A 66 -9.41 18.67 9.33
CA ALA A 66 -8.38 19.60 8.87
C ALA A 66 -8.98 20.77 8.06
N ILE A 67 -9.94 20.49 7.17
CA ILE A 67 -10.68 21.53 6.43
C ILE A 67 -11.49 22.40 7.38
N PHE A 68 -12.18 21.80 8.37
CA PHE A 68 -13.02 22.55 9.30
C PHE A 68 -12.20 23.53 10.17
N ILE A 69 -11.01 23.11 10.62
CA ILE A 69 -10.14 23.91 11.51
C ILE A 69 -9.33 24.96 10.73
N LYS A 70 -8.74 24.59 9.59
CA LYS A 70 -7.80 25.44 8.83
C LYS A 70 -8.42 26.12 7.61
N GLY A 71 -9.67 25.78 7.29
CA GLY A 71 -10.35 26.22 6.08
C GLY A 71 -10.03 25.36 4.84
N PRO A 72 -10.75 25.57 3.74
CA PRO A 72 -10.58 24.80 2.50
C PRO A 72 -9.24 25.06 1.79
N SER A 73 -8.54 26.15 2.13
CA SER A 73 -7.25 26.51 1.55
C SER A 73 -6.16 25.45 1.80
N ILE A 74 -6.31 24.58 2.81
CA ILE A 74 -5.38 23.46 3.02
C ILE A 74 -5.32 22.52 1.81
N MET A 75 -6.36 22.49 0.98
CA MET A 75 -6.38 21.68 -0.23
C MET A 75 -5.47 22.24 -1.34
N LEU A 76 -5.10 23.53 -1.27
CA LEU A 76 -4.18 24.14 -2.23
C LEU A 76 -2.79 23.51 -2.16
N PHE A 77 -2.35 23.04 -0.99
CA PHE A 77 -1.09 22.30 -0.85
C PHE A 77 -1.01 21.12 -1.82
N PHE A 78 -2.09 20.36 -1.98
CA PHE A 78 -2.11 19.22 -2.91
C PHE A 78 -2.00 19.66 -4.37
N PHE A 79 -2.54 20.83 -4.70
CA PHE A 79 -2.47 21.39 -6.05
C PHE A 79 -1.06 21.91 -6.35
N ASP A 80 -0.48 22.67 -5.42
CA ASP A 80 0.86 23.27 -5.57
C ASP A 80 1.95 22.20 -5.63
N HIS A 81 1.79 21.10 -4.89
CA HIS A 81 2.75 19.99 -4.81
C HIS A 81 2.32 18.74 -5.61
N PHE A 82 1.31 18.86 -6.49
CA PHE A 82 0.70 17.71 -7.18
C PHE A 82 1.74 16.84 -7.90
N PHE A 83 2.61 17.48 -8.69
CA PHE A 83 3.65 16.78 -9.44
C PHE A 83 4.69 16.14 -8.52
N GLY A 84 5.10 16.83 -7.45
CA GLY A 84 6.05 16.33 -6.46
C GLY A 84 5.53 15.07 -5.76
N ILE A 85 4.25 15.08 -5.35
CA ILE A 85 3.59 13.93 -4.73
C ILE A 85 3.51 12.75 -5.72
N GLN A 86 3.12 13.02 -6.98
CA GLN A 86 3.01 11.98 -8.00
C GLN A 86 4.36 11.32 -8.29
N LEU A 87 5.42 12.11 -8.49
CA LEU A 87 6.77 11.60 -8.72
C LEU A 87 7.28 10.80 -7.51
N THR A 88 7.07 11.31 -6.29
CA THR A 88 7.45 10.60 -5.06
C THR A 88 6.74 9.25 -4.96
N SER A 89 5.43 9.21 -5.24
CA SER A 89 4.66 7.97 -5.20
C SER A 89 5.13 6.94 -6.22
N TYR A 90 5.54 7.39 -7.41
CA TYR A 90 6.09 6.53 -8.46
C TYR A 90 7.45 5.96 -8.06
N ILE A 91 8.37 6.80 -7.56
CA ILE A 91 9.67 6.37 -7.06
C ILE A 91 9.49 5.36 -5.92
N PHE A 92 8.59 5.64 -4.99
CA PHE A 92 8.25 4.73 -3.90
C PHE A 92 7.73 3.38 -4.42
N ALA A 93 6.82 3.39 -5.40
CA ALA A 93 6.30 2.17 -6.00
C ALA A 93 7.41 1.33 -6.66
N VAL A 94 8.34 1.96 -7.39
CA VAL A 94 9.49 1.27 -8.02
C VAL A 94 10.40 0.67 -6.95
N ILE A 95 10.71 1.40 -5.88
CA ILE A 95 11.51 0.90 -4.76
C ILE A 95 10.82 -0.29 -4.10
N LEU A 96 9.50 -0.18 -3.83
CA LEU A 96 8.73 -1.24 -3.21
C LEU A 96 8.67 -2.49 -4.11
N CYS A 97 8.38 -2.35 -5.40
CA CYS A 97 8.40 -3.48 -6.35
C CYS A 97 9.77 -4.15 -6.41
N THR A 98 10.85 -3.37 -6.42
CA THR A 98 12.22 -3.89 -6.40
C THR A 98 12.49 -4.67 -5.11
N TYR A 99 12.10 -4.13 -3.97
CA TYR A 99 12.21 -4.82 -2.68
C TYR A 99 11.44 -6.15 -2.67
N LEU A 100 10.18 -6.14 -3.12
CA LEU A 100 9.34 -7.35 -3.15
C LEU A 100 9.92 -8.41 -4.09
N TYR A 101 10.44 -7.99 -5.25
CA TYR A 101 11.09 -8.90 -6.19
C TYR A 101 12.36 -9.52 -5.60
N ILE A 102 13.26 -8.72 -5.02
CA ILE A 102 14.48 -9.23 -4.39
C ILE A 102 14.13 -10.15 -3.21
N SER A 103 13.19 -9.73 -2.36
CA SER A 103 12.73 -10.51 -1.21
C SER A 103 12.10 -11.85 -1.61
N SER A 104 11.57 -11.98 -2.83
CA SER A 104 10.96 -13.22 -3.30
C SER A 104 11.98 -14.35 -3.57
N PHE A 105 13.27 -14.03 -3.66
CA PHE A 105 14.34 -15.02 -3.80
C PHE A 105 14.87 -15.53 -2.45
N SER A 106 14.40 -14.97 -1.33
CA SER A 106 14.87 -15.35 0.00
C SER A 106 13.90 -16.32 0.67
N GLY A 107 14.40 -17.50 1.05
CA GLY A 107 13.63 -18.54 1.74
C GLY A 107 12.64 -19.28 0.84
N GLU A 108 11.82 -20.13 1.46
CA GLU A 108 10.75 -20.85 0.77
C GLU A 108 9.52 -19.95 0.62
N LYS A 109 9.26 -19.49 -0.61
CA LYS A 109 8.17 -18.58 -0.94
C LYS A 109 7.10 -19.27 -1.78
N HIS A 110 5.83 -18.98 -1.49
CA HIS A 110 4.72 -19.40 -2.35
C HIS A 110 4.66 -18.50 -3.59
N LEU A 111 5.06 -19.05 -4.73
CA LEU A 111 5.09 -18.33 -6.01
C LEU A 111 3.69 -18.11 -6.56
N ALA A 112 3.53 -17.02 -7.31
CA ALA A 112 2.30 -16.74 -8.02
C ALA A 112 2.08 -17.76 -9.16
N LYS A 113 0.82 -18.13 -9.41
CA LYS A 113 0.47 -18.95 -10.58
C LYS A 113 0.85 -18.15 -11.84
N GLY A 114 1.76 -18.70 -12.64
CA GLY A 114 2.26 -18.04 -13.85
C GLY A 114 3.66 -17.42 -13.74
N THR A 115 4.40 -17.60 -12.62
CA THR A 115 5.83 -17.29 -12.59
C THR A 115 6.58 -18.10 -13.64
N GLN A 116 7.37 -17.44 -14.50
CA GLN A 116 8.02 -18.06 -15.66
C GLN A 116 9.55 -18.18 -15.49
N ASN A 117 10.12 -17.69 -14.39
CA ASN A 117 11.57 -17.55 -14.18
C ASN A 117 12.25 -16.66 -15.22
N VAL A 118 11.48 -15.75 -15.83
CA VAL A 118 11.99 -14.70 -16.74
C VAL A 118 12.04 -13.40 -15.95
N HIS A 119 13.23 -12.91 -15.63
CA HIS A 119 13.42 -11.82 -14.67
C HIS A 119 12.58 -10.57 -14.93
N ILE A 120 12.53 -10.08 -16.18
CA ILE A 120 11.77 -8.87 -16.52
C ILE A 120 10.26 -9.11 -16.35
N TYR A 121 9.78 -10.27 -16.78
CA TYR A 121 8.37 -10.64 -16.68
C TYR A 121 7.95 -10.85 -15.22
N ASP A 122 8.73 -11.62 -14.46
CA ASP A 122 8.47 -11.92 -13.06
C ASP A 122 8.58 -10.66 -12.16
N TYR A 123 9.46 -9.72 -12.52
CA TYR A 123 9.52 -8.41 -11.87
C TYR A 123 8.24 -7.60 -12.10
N TRP A 124 7.73 -7.59 -13.33
CA TRP A 124 6.53 -6.84 -13.70
C TRP A 124 5.25 -7.46 -13.12
N MET A 125 5.10 -8.78 -13.21
CA MET A 125 3.91 -9.50 -12.75
C MET A 125 3.89 -9.75 -11.24
N GLY A 126 5.07 -9.75 -10.60
CA GLY A 126 5.23 -10.18 -9.22
C GLY A 126 5.45 -11.69 -9.12
N ARG A 127 6.56 -12.07 -8.49
CA ARG A 127 6.98 -13.48 -8.34
C ARG A 127 6.32 -14.18 -7.14
N GLU A 128 6.25 -13.52 -5.99
CA GLU A 128 5.63 -14.05 -4.78
C GLU A 128 4.11 -13.78 -4.76
N LEU A 129 3.30 -14.78 -4.41
CA LEU A 129 1.83 -14.67 -4.45
C LEU A 129 1.27 -13.69 -3.41
N ASN A 130 1.82 -13.74 -2.19
CA ASN A 130 1.42 -12.93 -1.03
C ASN A 130 2.66 -12.52 -0.22
N PRO A 131 3.42 -11.51 -0.67
CA PRO A 131 4.65 -11.10 0.00
C PRO A 131 4.38 -10.53 1.38
N ARG A 132 5.03 -11.11 2.39
CA ARG A 132 4.75 -10.86 3.82
C ARG A 132 5.99 -10.54 4.64
N ILE A 133 5.79 -9.69 5.64
CA ILE A 133 6.69 -9.47 6.76
C ILE A 133 5.92 -9.80 8.04
N GLY A 134 6.13 -11.01 8.57
CA GLY A 134 5.33 -11.54 9.68
C GLY A 134 3.84 -11.64 9.32
N LYS A 135 2.99 -10.89 10.03
CA LYS A 135 1.54 -10.82 9.76
C LYS A 135 1.15 -9.72 8.76
N PHE A 136 2.09 -8.87 8.37
CA PHE A 136 1.85 -7.80 7.42
C PHE A 136 1.97 -8.34 5.99
N ASP A 137 0.91 -8.18 5.21
CA ASP A 137 0.85 -8.62 3.82
C ASP A 137 0.83 -7.39 2.91
N TRP A 138 1.86 -7.24 2.07
CA TRP A 138 2.01 -6.07 1.19
C TRP A 138 0.90 -5.98 0.15
N LYS A 139 0.51 -7.12 -0.41
CA LYS A 139 -0.55 -7.19 -1.41
C LYS A 139 -1.86 -6.76 -0.80
N GLN A 140 -2.24 -7.35 0.34
CA GLN A 140 -3.45 -6.95 1.04
C GLN A 140 -3.38 -5.45 1.43
N PHE A 141 -2.28 -4.98 1.99
CA PHE A 141 -2.16 -3.60 2.44
C PHE A 141 -2.36 -2.59 1.28
N CYS A 142 -1.68 -2.80 0.15
CA CYS A 142 -1.74 -1.94 -1.02
C CYS A 142 -3.04 -2.09 -1.82
N GLU A 143 -3.76 -3.20 -1.71
CA GLU A 143 -5.09 -3.36 -2.33
C GLU A 143 -6.18 -2.61 -1.55
N LEU A 144 -6.06 -2.55 -0.21
CA LEU A 144 -7.13 -2.08 0.65
C LEU A 144 -7.10 -0.59 0.96
N ARG A 145 -5.91 -0.02 1.18
CA ARG A 145 -5.77 1.35 1.71
C ARG A 145 -5.57 2.41 0.63
N PRO A 146 -4.76 2.15 -0.41
CA PRO A 146 -4.77 2.97 -1.61
C PRO A 146 -5.93 2.62 -2.57
N GLY A 147 -6.38 1.36 -2.61
CA GLY A 147 -7.15 0.81 -3.74
C GLY A 147 -8.63 0.49 -3.52
N MET A 148 -9.19 0.65 -2.31
CA MET A 148 -10.63 0.47 -2.01
C MET A 148 -11.31 -0.76 -2.67
N ARG A 149 -10.65 -1.93 -2.76
CA ARG A 149 -11.24 -3.12 -3.42
C ARG A 149 -12.11 -4.02 -2.53
N GLU A 150 -12.14 -3.79 -1.22
CA GLU A 150 -12.72 -4.76 -0.27
C GLU A 150 -14.24 -4.85 -0.25
N TYR A 151 -14.97 -3.74 -0.48
CA TYR A 151 -16.44 -3.77 -0.38
C TYR A 151 -17.07 -4.69 -1.44
N ILE A 152 -16.44 -4.82 -2.60
CA ILE A 152 -17.00 -5.53 -3.75
C ILE A 152 -16.87 -7.07 -3.62
N LYS A 153 -15.82 -7.59 -2.97
CA LYS A 153 -15.58 -9.04 -2.87
C LYS A 153 -16.21 -9.73 -1.66
N SER A 154 -16.82 -8.99 -0.72
CA SER A 154 -17.53 -9.59 0.42
C SER A 154 -18.99 -9.97 0.10
N LYS A 155 -19.45 -9.72 -1.13
CA LYS A 155 -20.83 -9.94 -1.59
C LYS A 155 -20.97 -10.90 -2.79
N TRP A 156 -19.88 -11.56 -3.20
CA TRP A 156 -19.87 -12.57 -4.28
C TRP A 156 -18.91 -13.69 -3.90
#